data_AF-A0A6A9KGK6-F1
#
_entry.id   AF-A0A6A9KGK6-F1
#
_cell.length_a   1.000
_cell.length_b   1.000
_cell.length_c   1.000
_cell.angle_alpha   90.00
_cell.angle_beta   90.00
_cell.angle_gamma   90.00
#
_symmetry.space_group_name_H-M   'P 1'
#
loop_
_entity.id
_entity.type
_entity.pdbx_description
1 polymer ?
#
loop_
_entity_poly.entity_id
_entity_poly.type
_entity_poly.pdbx_seq_one_letter_code
_entity_poly.pdbx_strand_id
1 'polypeptide(L)'
;MTALQDEREGFFTSTNVQNRIREVLLRLDEESYSKEEEDFAPIFNFTVKSLTLMLEQGDKFDSLCKFNIKNIGDALLRTLTTTLTQKNNKDKILLLLPLCYRFLSEFDFNQETDASIELLSTLNSIRYREKSLPADIENAIRYAELFMPARILKEASQDPNLSSIREFNKNVHELPKLKAILAKDLDEREKRVTDLRTALDQYKQAFNFIGLYDGFNSLANKKRLMAWLHVAGLLIIGTCMLLPATLKLYYLIESGEYLKADLTINIQLLISIAAIELLLLYFFRVVLQSLKSIRGQLLQLDLRRSICRFIQSYAEYASEINNTQILARFEALIFSGIVAQEDNIPSTFDGIEHITKLIDSVRR
;
A
#
# COMPACT_ATOMS: atom_id res chain seq x y z
N MET A 1 9.52 -24.22 34.57
CA MET A 1 9.70 -24.69 33.18
C MET A 1 11.19 -24.89 32.97
N THR A 2 11.59 -26.14 33.19
CA THR A 2 12.94 -26.69 33.15
C THR A 2 13.48 -26.65 31.73
N ALA A 3 14.29 -25.62 31.42
CA ALA A 3 15.22 -25.69 30.32
C ALA A 3 16.43 -26.50 30.81
N LEU A 4 16.33 -27.82 30.71
CA LEU A 4 17.48 -28.71 30.81
C LEU A 4 18.40 -28.34 29.63
N GLN A 5 19.48 -27.62 29.94
CA GLN A 5 20.69 -27.64 29.15
C GLN A 5 21.10 -29.10 29.02
N ASP A 6 20.90 -29.65 27.84
CA ASP A 6 21.51 -30.90 27.42
C ASP A 6 23.00 -30.56 27.18
N GLU A 7 23.78 -30.45 28.27
CA GLU A 7 25.24 -30.45 28.22
C GLU A 7 25.67 -31.81 27.67
N ARG A 8 25.73 -31.92 26.35
CA ARG A 8 26.49 -32.99 25.71
C ARG A 8 27.92 -32.87 26.24
N GLU A 9 28.38 -33.86 27.00
CA GLU A 9 29.79 -33.97 27.37
C GLU A 9 30.65 -33.69 26.13
N GLY A 10 31.53 -32.70 26.20
CA GLY A 10 32.49 -32.43 25.15
C GLY A 10 33.49 -33.57 25.02
N PHE A 11 34.22 -33.61 23.90
CA PHE A 11 35.12 -34.73 23.60
C PHE A 11 36.27 -34.83 24.63
N PHE A 12 36.97 -33.73 24.90
CA PHE A 12 38.08 -33.68 25.87
C PHE A 12 37.61 -33.56 27.33
N THR A 13 36.40 -33.05 27.56
CA THR A 13 35.77 -33.06 28.90
C THR A 13 35.20 -34.44 29.28
N SER A 14 34.97 -35.32 28.30
CA SER A 14 34.44 -36.66 28.57
C SER A 14 35.34 -37.47 29.51
N THR A 15 34.72 -38.13 30.49
CA THR A 15 35.42 -38.93 31.50
C THR A 15 36.30 -40.01 30.87
N ASN A 16 35.87 -40.58 29.74
CA ASN A 16 36.60 -41.61 28.99
C ASN A 16 37.91 -41.06 28.38
N VAL A 17 37.87 -39.92 27.70
CA VAL A 17 39.06 -39.31 27.10
C VAL A 17 40.03 -38.84 28.19
N GLN A 18 39.52 -38.18 29.24
CA GLN A 18 40.37 -37.73 30.34
C GLN A 18 41.08 -38.87 31.05
N ASN A 19 40.38 -39.97 31.35
CA ASN A 19 41.00 -41.11 32.02
C ASN A 19 42.08 -41.76 31.14
N ARG A 20 41.85 -41.88 29.83
CA ARG A 20 42.84 -42.41 28.90
C ARG A 20 44.08 -41.53 28.78
N ILE A 21 43.91 -40.21 28.73
CA ILE A 21 45.07 -39.31 28.69
C ILE A 21 45.84 -39.37 30.02
N ARG A 22 45.16 -39.41 31.17
CA ARG A 22 45.81 -39.59 32.49
C ARG A 22 46.60 -40.90 32.58
N GLU A 23 46.03 -42.01 32.13
CA GLU A 23 46.70 -43.31 32.11
C GLU A 23 47.94 -43.31 31.20
N VAL A 24 47.85 -42.67 30.03
CA VAL A 24 48.99 -42.52 29.12
C VAL A 24 50.09 -41.66 29.77
N LEU A 25 49.73 -40.54 30.39
CA LEU A 25 50.69 -39.66 31.06
C LEU A 25 51.38 -40.34 32.24
N LEU A 26 50.65 -41.08 33.08
CA LEU A 26 51.23 -41.84 34.20
C LEU A 26 52.26 -42.87 33.71
N ARG A 27 51.95 -43.61 32.63
CA ARG A 27 52.90 -44.57 32.06
C ARG A 27 54.12 -43.92 31.40
N LEU A 28 53.96 -42.71 30.88
CA LEU A 28 55.08 -41.94 30.32
C LEU A 28 55.97 -41.33 31.43
N ASP A 29 55.45 -41.12 32.64
CA ASP A 29 56.17 -40.56 33.80
C ASP A 29 56.88 -41.66 34.63
N GLU A 30 56.25 -42.83 34.81
CA GLU A 30 56.84 -43.99 35.51
C GLU A 30 58.09 -44.55 34.80
N GLU A 31 58.19 -44.37 33.48
CA GLU A 31 59.33 -44.76 32.66
C GLU A 31 60.32 -43.58 32.56
N SER A 32 60.99 -43.25 33.66
CA SER A 32 62.03 -42.21 33.72
C SER A 32 63.08 -42.43 32.63
N TYR A 33 63.12 -41.53 31.65
CA TYR A 33 64.07 -41.59 30.55
C TYR A 33 65.52 -41.48 31.05
N SER A 34 66.32 -42.50 30.75
CA SER A 34 67.78 -42.37 30.71
C SER A 34 68.16 -41.52 29.49
N LYS A 35 69.17 -40.67 29.67
CA LYS A 35 69.68 -39.64 28.75
C LYS A 35 70.29 -40.16 27.42
N GLU A 36 69.79 -41.22 26.80
CA GLU A 36 70.47 -41.87 25.67
C GLU A 36 70.06 -41.41 24.26
N GLU A 37 69.05 -40.54 24.09
CA GLU A 37 68.78 -39.89 22.80
C GLU A 37 68.44 -38.41 22.99
N GLU A 38 69.46 -37.55 22.98
CA GLU A 38 69.35 -36.07 23.06
C GLU A 38 68.34 -35.50 22.04
N ASP A 39 68.17 -36.19 20.90
CA ASP A 39 67.25 -35.84 19.81
C ASP A 39 65.76 -36.16 20.09
N PHE A 40 65.48 -37.11 20.98
CA PHE A 40 64.13 -37.60 21.24
C PHE A 40 63.42 -36.80 22.35
N ALA A 41 64.19 -36.19 23.25
CA ALA A 41 63.71 -35.35 24.34
C ALA A 41 62.71 -34.25 23.91
N PRO A 42 62.89 -33.52 22.79
CA PRO A 42 61.93 -32.49 22.40
C PRO A 42 60.60 -33.07 21.89
N ILE A 43 60.60 -34.24 21.24
CA ILE A 43 59.38 -34.94 20.79
C ILE A 43 58.59 -35.46 22.00
N PHE A 44 59.31 -36.03 22.97
CA PHE A 44 58.72 -36.48 24.23
C PHE A 44 58.08 -35.31 24.98
N ASN A 45 58.86 -34.25 25.23
CA ASN A 45 58.39 -33.06 25.94
C ASN A 45 57.20 -32.41 25.23
N PHE A 46 57.23 -32.31 23.90
CA PHE A 46 56.11 -31.80 23.11
C PHE A 46 54.85 -32.63 23.35
N THR A 47 54.95 -33.95 23.23
CA THR A 47 53.78 -34.85 23.30
C THR A 47 53.19 -34.86 24.70
N VAL A 48 54.02 -34.95 25.74
CA VAL A 48 53.58 -34.86 27.14
C VAL A 48 52.89 -33.53 27.40
N LYS A 49 53.54 -32.42 27.04
CA LYS A 49 52.98 -31.07 27.24
C LYS A 49 51.68 -30.85 26.48
N SER A 50 51.57 -31.36 25.25
CA SER A 50 50.34 -31.32 24.46
C SER A 50 49.19 -32.02 25.17
N LEU A 51 49.43 -33.24 25.68
CA LEU A 51 48.43 -34.03 26.39
C LEU A 51 48.04 -33.40 27.73
N THR A 52 49.00 -32.83 28.46
CA THR A 52 48.74 -32.07 29.69
C THR A 52 47.86 -30.86 29.41
N LEU A 53 48.16 -30.07 28.37
CA LEU A 53 47.33 -28.91 27.99
C LEU A 53 45.91 -29.33 27.59
N MET A 54 45.75 -30.45 26.90
CA MET A 54 44.42 -30.99 26.55
C MET A 54 43.62 -31.44 27.78
N LEU A 55 44.29 -31.93 28.83
CA LEU A 55 43.63 -32.28 30.10
C LEU A 55 43.26 -31.05 30.92
N GLU A 56 44.18 -30.09 31.05
CA GLU A 56 43.98 -28.90 31.87
C GLU A 56 42.96 -27.93 31.25
N GLN A 57 42.92 -27.85 29.92
CA GLN A 57 42.08 -26.90 29.18
C GLN A 57 41.03 -27.61 28.31
N GLY A 58 40.49 -28.75 28.76
CA GLY A 58 39.54 -29.56 28.00
C GLY A 58 38.36 -28.78 27.40
N ASP A 59 37.74 -27.88 28.18
CA ASP A 59 36.62 -27.03 27.73
C ASP A 59 37.01 -26.12 26.54
N LYS A 60 38.24 -25.58 26.58
CA LYS A 60 38.76 -24.70 25.52
C LYS A 60 39.08 -25.51 24.27
N PHE A 61 39.66 -26.71 24.41
CA PHE A 61 39.88 -27.61 23.28
C PHE A 61 38.56 -28.06 22.65
N ASP A 62 37.52 -28.32 23.44
CA ASP A 62 36.20 -28.70 22.92
C ASP A 62 35.51 -27.55 22.15
N SER A 63 35.71 -26.31 22.57
CA SER A 63 35.16 -25.14 21.90
C SER A 63 35.96 -24.68 20.67
N LEU A 64 37.30 -24.72 20.74
CA LEU A 64 38.21 -24.20 19.72
C LEU A 64 38.67 -25.26 18.71
N CYS A 65 38.69 -26.55 19.05
CA CYS A 65 39.22 -27.60 18.17
C CYS A 65 38.14 -28.48 17.51
N LYS A 66 36.99 -27.89 17.17
CA LYS A 66 35.82 -28.60 16.63
C LYS A 66 36.12 -29.35 15.33
N PHE A 67 37.01 -28.84 14.48
CA PHE A 67 37.34 -29.45 13.19
C PHE A 67 38.10 -30.77 13.38
N ASN A 68 39.16 -30.79 14.19
CA ASN A 68 39.90 -32.03 14.45
C ASN A 68 39.12 -32.98 15.37
N ILE A 69 38.30 -32.50 16.31
CA ILE A 69 37.41 -33.40 17.08
C ILE A 69 36.52 -34.20 16.11
N LYS A 70 35.88 -33.51 15.16
CA LYS A 70 35.03 -34.14 14.14
C LYS A 70 35.80 -35.09 13.20
N ASN A 71 37.01 -34.74 12.78
CA ASN A 71 37.72 -35.46 11.72
C ASN A 71 38.74 -36.50 12.22
N ILE A 72 39.32 -36.32 13.41
CA ILE A 72 40.38 -37.18 13.96
C ILE A 72 40.21 -37.50 15.47
N GLY A 73 39.10 -37.10 16.11
CA GLY A 73 38.83 -37.44 17.51
C GLY A 73 38.83 -38.95 17.77
N ASP A 74 38.12 -39.72 16.95
CA ASP A 74 38.12 -41.19 17.03
C ASP A 74 39.51 -41.79 16.82
N ALA A 75 40.32 -41.20 15.94
CA ALA A 75 41.68 -41.66 15.70
C ALA A 75 42.56 -41.38 16.92
N LEU A 76 42.43 -40.22 17.57
CA LEU A 76 43.10 -39.91 18.83
C LEU A 76 42.75 -40.91 19.92
N LEU A 77 41.46 -41.21 20.12
CA LEU A 77 41.03 -42.15 21.14
C LEU A 77 41.56 -43.57 20.89
N ARG A 78 41.55 -44.03 19.63
CA ARG A 78 42.16 -45.31 19.24
C ARG A 78 43.66 -45.31 19.53
N THR A 79 44.38 -44.29 19.09
CA THR A 79 45.84 -44.19 19.31
C THR A 79 46.17 -44.16 20.79
N LEU A 80 45.46 -43.38 21.62
CA LEU A 80 45.62 -43.40 23.08
C LEU A 80 45.45 -44.82 23.66
N THR A 81 44.49 -45.59 23.15
CA THR A 81 44.32 -47.01 23.54
C THR A 81 45.53 -47.86 23.15
N THR A 82 45.98 -47.73 21.91
CA THR A 82 47.07 -48.52 21.35
C THR A 82 48.37 -48.22 22.08
N THR A 83 48.62 -46.96 22.41
CA THR A 83 49.78 -46.50 23.19
C THR A 83 49.87 -47.19 24.55
N LEU A 84 48.73 -47.48 25.20
CA LEU A 84 48.71 -48.24 26.46
C LEU A 84 49.17 -49.70 26.26
N THR A 85 48.94 -50.30 25.10
CA THR A 85 49.30 -51.72 24.84
C THR A 85 50.70 -51.90 24.23
N GLN A 86 51.31 -50.84 23.72
CA GLN A 86 52.57 -50.91 22.99
C GLN A 86 53.77 -51.05 23.94
N LYS A 87 54.76 -51.88 23.59
CA LYS A 87 55.95 -52.11 24.44
C LYS A 87 57.07 -51.10 24.22
N ASN A 88 57.17 -50.50 23.03
CA ASN A 88 58.25 -49.56 22.68
C ASN A 88 57.80 -48.11 22.84
N ASN A 89 58.51 -47.35 23.67
CA ASN A 89 58.17 -45.96 23.99
C ASN A 89 58.38 -45.00 22.82
N LYS A 90 59.40 -45.24 22.01
CA LYS A 90 59.66 -44.42 20.82
C LYS A 90 58.47 -44.46 19.87
N ASP A 91 57.93 -45.66 19.63
CA ASP A 91 56.79 -45.85 18.75
C ASP A 91 55.49 -45.28 19.34
N LYS A 92 55.28 -45.43 20.67
CA LYS A 92 54.14 -44.83 21.41
C LYS A 92 54.00 -43.33 21.10
N ILE A 93 55.11 -42.61 21.17
CA ILE A 93 55.13 -41.15 21.07
C ILE A 93 55.09 -40.72 19.60
N LEU A 94 55.78 -41.44 18.70
CA LEU A 94 55.71 -41.16 17.26
C LEU A 94 54.30 -41.32 16.68
N LEU A 95 53.48 -42.22 17.24
CA LEU A 95 52.07 -42.37 16.88
C LEU A 95 51.19 -41.21 17.37
N LEU A 96 51.48 -40.66 18.56
CA LEU A 96 50.71 -39.58 19.18
C LEU A 96 51.09 -38.19 18.66
N LEU A 97 52.36 -37.99 18.32
CA LEU A 97 52.93 -36.72 17.86
C LEU A 97 52.10 -36.03 16.76
N PRO A 98 51.78 -36.66 15.61
CA PRO A 98 51.06 -35.98 14.52
C PRO A 98 49.63 -35.59 14.91
N LEU A 99 48.99 -36.34 15.81
CA LEU A 99 47.66 -36.02 16.31
C LEU A 99 47.72 -34.84 17.29
N CYS A 100 48.64 -34.89 18.25
CA CYS A 100 48.87 -33.79 19.20
C CYS A 100 49.21 -32.49 18.47
N TYR A 101 50.06 -32.56 17.44
CA TYR A 101 50.45 -31.41 16.63
C TYR A 101 49.26 -30.78 15.91
N ARG A 102 48.35 -31.59 15.35
CA ARG A 102 47.17 -31.09 14.66
C ARG A 102 46.21 -30.39 15.61
N PHE A 103 45.93 -30.98 16.77
CA PHE A 103 45.05 -30.37 17.77
C PHE A 103 45.63 -29.08 18.34
N LEU A 104 46.94 -29.02 18.61
CA LEU A 104 47.58 -27.78 19.05
C LEU A 104 47.62 -26.71 17.96
N SER A 105 47.83 -27.09 16.70
CA SER A 105 47.82 -26.15 15.57
C SER A 105 46.44 -25.54 15.34
N GLU A 106 45.36 -26.33 15.50
CA GLU A 106 44.00 -25.81 15.43
C GLU A 106 43.67 -24.92 16.64
N PHE A 107 44.15 -25.29 17.82
CA PHE A 107 43.98 -24.48 19.03
C PHE A 107 44.65 -23.11 18.88
N ASP A 108 45.89 -23.07 18.40
CA ASP A 108 46.64 -21.84 18.08
C ASP A 108 45.90 -20.99 17.03
N PHE A 109 45.40 -21.64 15.97
CA PHE A 109 44.73 -20.96 14.87
C PHE A 109 43.42 -20.28 15.28
N ASN A 110 42.66 -20.88 16.20
CA ASN A 110 41.36 -20.37 16.64
C ASN A 110 41.43 -19.51 17.91
N GLN A 111 42.60 -19.38 18.55
CA GLN A 111 42.77 -18.54 19.74
C GLN A 111 42.83 -17.04 19.36
N GLU A 112 42.14 -16.19 20.11
CA GLU A 112 42.17 -14.73 19.88
C GLU A 112 43.51 -14.13 20.32
N THR A 113 44.34 -13.77 19.34
CA THR A 113 45.52 -12.85 19.29
C THR A 113 46.63 -12.92 20.35
N ASP A 114 46.43 -13.53 21.51
CA ASP A 114 47.45 -13.78 22.53
C ASP A 114 47.67 -15.30 22.67
N ALA A 115 48.29 -15.90 21.64
CA ALA A 115 48.85 -17.23 21.80
C ALA A 115 49.80 -17.20 23.01
N SER A 116 49.56 -18.05 24.01
CA SER A 116 50.45 -18.09 25.16
C SER A 116 51.87 -18.36 24.64
N ILE A 117 52.86 -17.57 25.08
CA ILE A 117 54.28 -17.73 24.70
C ILE A 117 54.72 -19.20 24.84
N GLU A 118 54.11 -19.89 25.79
CA GLU A 118 54.26 -21.31 26.06
C GLU A 118 53.73 -22.24 24.94
N LEU A 119 52.58 -21.95 24.34
CA LEU A 119 52.02 -22.76 23.25
C LEU A 119 52.84 -22.58 21.96
N LEU A 120 53.21 -21.35 21.66
CA LEU A 120 54.03 -21.03 20.49
C LEU A 120 55.45 -21.62 20.60
N SER A 121 56.07 -21.57 21.78
CA SER A 121 57.35 -22.24 22.02
C SER A 121 57.25 -23.76 21.92
N THR A 122 56.13 -24.34 22.36
CA THR A 122 55.87 -25.78 22.24
C THR A 122 55.76 -26.18 20.76
N LEU A 123 54.97 -25.49 19.94
CA LEU A 123 54.90 -25.75 18.49
C LEU A 123 56.26 -25.56 17.80
N ASN A 124 56.98 -24.49 18.13
CA ASN A 124 58.28 -24.17 17.52
C ASN A 124 59.36 -25.23 17.80
N SER A 125 59.26 -25.95 18.93
CA SER A 125 60.18 -27.05 19.27
C SER A 125 60.15 -28.21 18.26
N ILE A 126 59.04 -28.35 17.52
CA ILE A 126 58.88 -29.34 16.44
C ILE A 126 59.10 -28.68 15.07
N ARG A 127 58.63 -27.44 14.86
CA ARG A 127 58.76 -26.72 13.57
C ARG A 127 60.21 -26.50 13.12
N TYR A 128 61.08 -26.10 14.04
CA TYR A 128 62.46 -25.69 13.72
C TYR A 128 63.50 -26.74 14.13
N ARG A 129 63.08 -28.01 14.21
CA ARG A 129 63.98 -29.12 14.55
C ARG A 129 65.03 -29.32 13.44
N GLU A 130 66.28 -29.56 13.85
CA GLU A 130 67.41 -29.76 12.92
C GLU A 130 67.42 -31.13 12.22
N LYS A 131 66.92 -32.19 12.88
CA LYS A 131 66.88 -33.57 12.34
C LYS A 131 65.51 -33.94 11.77
N SER A 132 65.52 -34.60 10.61
CA SER A 132 64.33 -35.04 9.90
C SER A 132 63.53 -36.08 10.68
N LEU A 133 62.21 -35.86 10.77
CA LEU A 133 61.25 -36.85 11.25
C LEU A 133 60.97 -37.90 10.16
N PRO A 134 60.35 -39.05 10.51
CA PRO A 134 59.79 -39.95 9.51
C PRO A 134 58.87 -39.21 8.54
N ALA A 135 58.94 -39.55 7.25
CA ALA A 135 58.23 -38.85 6.18
C ALA A 135 56.71 -38.71 6.43
N ASP A 136 56.10 -39.74 7.02
CA ASP A 136 54.66 -39.73 7.33
C ASP A 136 54.29 -38.66 8.37
N ILE A 137 55.13 -38.48 9.39
CA ILE A 137 54.93 -37.49 10.45
C ILE A 137 55.18 -36.09 9.89
N GLU A 138 56.24 -35.93 9.09
CA GLU A 138 56.55 -34.65 8.45
C GLU A 138 55.42 -34.19 7.52
N ASN A 139 54.85 -35.11 6.75
CA ASN A 139 53.68 -34.83 5.91
C ASN A 139 52.46 -34.44 6.75
N ALA A 140 52.23 -35.08 7.89
CA ALA A 140 51.15 -34.74 8.80
C ALA A 140 51.33 -33.33 9.42
N ILE A 141 52.56 -32.94 9.75
CA ILE A 141 52.90 -31.60 10.23
C ILE A 141 52.67 -30.57 9.12
N ARG A 142 53.20 -30.79 7.91
CA ARG A 142 52.98 -29.88 6.76
C ARG A 142 51.50 -29.73 6.43
N TYR A 143 50.73 -30.81 6.51
CA TYR A 143 49.28 -30.75 6.37
C TYR A 143 48.65 -29.84 7.43
N ALA A 144 49.08 -29.99 8.68
CA ALA A 144 48.56 -29.20 9.79
C ALA A 144 48.81 -27.70 9.62
N GLU A 145 49.97 -27.32 9.08
CA GLU A 145 50.35 -25.91 8.94
C GLU A 145 49.81 -25.25 7.68
N LEU A 146 49.86 -25.95 6.55
CA LEU A 146 49.60 -25.33 5.24
C LEU A 146 48.17 -25.57 4.77
N PHE A 147 47.64 -26.77 4.98
CA PHE A 147 46.38 -27.19 4.36
C PHE A 147 45.21 -27.16 5.35
N MET A 148 45.45 -27.45 6.63
CA MET A 148 44.39 -27.47 7.65
C MET A 148 43.71 -26.11 7.83
N PRO A 149 44.42 -24.97 7.94
CA PRO A 149 43.77 -23.67 8.12
C PRO A 149 42.81 -23.33 6.97
N ALA A 150 43.22 -23.62 5.73
CA ALA A 150 42.38 -23.43 4.55
C ALA A 150 41.10 -24.28 4.59
N ARG A 151 41.16 -25.50 5.15
CA ARG A 151 39.98 -26.37 5.31
C ARG A 151 39.07 -25.89 6.44
N ILE A 152 39.64 -25.45 7.56
CA ILE A 152 38.89 -24.84 8.67
C ILE A 152 38.11 -23.61 8.16
N LEU A 153 38.79 -22.70 7.44
CA LEU A 153 38.16 -21.51 6.85
C LEU A 153 37.08 -21.87 5.82
N LYS A 154 37.31 -22.89 5.00
CA LYS A 154 36.31 -23.36 4.03
C LYS A 154 35.04 -23.86 4.74
N GLU A 155 35.18 -24.65 5.80
CA GLU A 155 34.02 -25.14 6.56
C GLU A 155 33.31 -24.00 7.32
N ALA A 156 34.06 -23.07 7.90
CA ALA A 156 33.51 -21.85 8.51
C ALA A 156 32.77 -20.95 7.50
N SER A 157 33.24 -20.88 6.25
CA SER A 157 32.58 -20.10 5.19
C SER A 157 31.25 -20.70 4.73
N GLN A 158 31.04 -21.98 5.00
CA GLN A 158 29.79 -22.70 4.70
C GLN A 158 28.77 -22.58 5.84
N ASP A 159 29.12 -21.92 6.95
CA ASP A 159 28.20 -21.68 8.06
C ASP A 159 27.01 -20.81 7.59
N PRO A 160 25.75 -21.24 7.83
CA PRO A 160 24.56 -20.48 7.49
C PRO A 160 24.59 -19.04 8.04
N ASN A 161 25.21 -18.80 9.19
CA ASN A 161 25.33 -17.45 9.75
C ASN A 161 26.20 -16.53 8.89
N LEU A 162 27.25 -17.05 8.26
CA LEU A 162 28.08 -16.26 7.35
C LEU A 162 27.37 -16.01 6.01
N SER A 163 26.52 -16.96 5.58
CA SER A 163 25.67 -16.79 4.40
C SER A 163 24.68 -15.63 4.56
N SER A 164 24.18 -15.40 5.78
CA SER A 164 23.28 -14.28 6.10
C SER A 164 23.94 -12.90 5.91
N ILE A 165 25.26 -12.77 6.16
CA ILE A 165 26.02 -11.53 5.92
C ILE A 165 26.18 -11.27 4.42
N ARG A 166 26.36 -12.35 3.63
CA ARG A 166 26.41 -12.25 2.17
C ARG A 166 25.06 -11.86 1.58
N GLU A 167 23.97 -12.41 2.10
CA GLU A 167 22.61 -12.02 1.72
C GLU A 167 22.26 -10.60 2.16
N PHE A 168 22.68 -10.19 3.36
CA PHE A 168 22.51 -8.83 3.85
C PHE A 168 23.17 -7.80 2.92
N ASN A 169 24.43 -8.02 2.55
CA ASN A 169 25.13 -7.14 1.59
C ASN A 169 24.43 -7.08 0.23
N LYS A 170 23.89 -8.21 -0.25
CA LYS A 170 23.09 -8.25 -1.48
C LYS A 170 21.82 -7.40 -1.34
N ASN A 171 21.10 -7.53 -0.23
CA ASN A 171 19.88 -6.78 0.05
C ASN A 171 20.15 -5.27 0.21
N VAL A 172 21.29 -4.88 0.78
CA VAL A 172 21.72 -3.47 0.88
C VAL A 172 21.90 -2.84 -0.50
N HIS A 173 22.43 -3.59 -1.47
CA HIS A 173 22.53 -3.11 -2.87
C HIS A 173 21.18 -2.99 -3.59
N GLU A 174 20.12 -3.65 -3.11
CA GLU A 174 18.78 -3.57 -3.70
C GLU A 174 17.92 -2.44 -3.09
N LEU A 175 18.27 -1.93 -1.91
CA LEU A 175 17.57 -0.81 -1.26
C LEU A 175 17.40 0.45 -2.15
N PRO A 176 18.40 0.90 -2.93
CA PRO A 176 18.24 2.06 -3.81
C PRO A 176 17.17 1.84 -4.89
N LYS A 177 17.09 0.62 -5.44
CA LYS A 177 16.09 0.25 -6.45
C LYS A 177 14.68 0.26 -5.83
N LEU A 178 14.56 -0.31 -4.64
CA LEU A 178 13.29 -0.36 -3.90
C LEU A 178 12.80 1.03 -3.53
N LYS A 179 13.71 1.92 -3.09
CA LYS A 179 13.42 3.34 -2.82
C LYS A 179 12.94 4.06 -4.09
N ALA A 180 13.56 3.80 -5.24
CA ALA A 180 13.13 4.40 -6.51
C ALA A 180 11.74 3.92 -6.95
N ILE A 181 11.44 2.62 -6.79
CA ILE A 181 10.11 2.06 -7.08
C ILE A 181 9.05 2.67 -6.16
N LEU A 182 9.34 2.75 -4.86
CA LEU A 182 8.42 3.31 -3.88
C LEU A 182 8.13 4.80 -4.15
N ALA A 183 9.16 5.58 -4.48
CA ALA A 183 8.99 6.98 -4.85
C ALA A 183 8.11 7.14 -6.09
N LYS A 184 8.26 6.24 -7.08
CA LYS A 184 7.41 6.24 -8.28
C LYS A 184 5.96 5.87 -7.97
N ASP A 185 5.72 4.84 -7.15
CA ASP A 185 4.35 4.45 -6.74
C ASP A 185 3.66 5.57 -5.94
N LEU A 186 4.42 6.29 -5.10
CA LEU A 186 3.90 7.45 -4.36
C LEU A 186 3.53 8.60 -5.30
N ASP A 187 4.36 8.93 -6.28
CA ASP A 187 4.04 9.97 -7.29
C ASP A 187 2.80 9.61 -8.12
N GLU A 188 2.68 8.34 -8.53
CA GLU A 188 1.51 7.85 -9.26
C GLU A 188 0.23 7.91 -8.38
N ARG A 189 0.33 7.56 -7.10
CA ARG A 189 -0.77 7.69 -6.14
C ARG A 189 -1.16 9.16 -5.92
N GLU A 190 -0.20 10.05 -5.76
CA GLU A 190 -0.44 11.47 -5.58
C GLU A 190 -1.15 12.08 -6.79
N LYS A 191 -0.73 11.73 -8.01
CA LYS A 191 -1.43 12.09 -9.25
C LYS A 191 -2.89 11.62 -9.23
N ARG A 192 -3.15 10.34 -8.94
CA ARG A 192 -4.53 9.82 -8.86
C ARG A 192 -5.39 10.57 -7.84
N VAL A 193 -4.84 10.89 -6.67
CA VAL A 193 -5.55 11.66 -5.64
C VAL A 193 -5.86 13.08 -6.12
N THR A 194 -4.93 13.70 -6.84
CA THR A 194 -5.09 15.06 -7.38
C THR A 194 -6.13 15.09 -8.52
N ASP A 195 -6.12 14.09 -9.39
CA ASP A 195 -7.12 13.92 -10.44
C ASP A 195 -8.51 13.71 -9.86
N LEU A 196 -8.64 12.83 -8.85
CA LEU A 196 -9.89 12.60 -8.12
C LEU A 196 -10.40 13.87 -7.44
N ARG A 197 -9.51 14.64 -6.80
CA ARG A 197 -9.87 15.93 -6.20
C ARG A 197 -10.41 16.90 -7.25
N THR A 198 -9.76 16.99 -8.41
CA THR A 198 -10.17 17.87 -9.50
C THR A 198 -11.54 17.45 -10.05
N ALA A 199 -11.77 16.15 -10.24
CA ALA A 199 -13.09 15.62 -10.61
C ALA A 199 -14.14 15.95 -9.54
N LEU A 200 -13.82 15.81 -8.25
CA LEU A 200 -14.74 16.13 -7.15
C LEU A 200 -15.11 17.62 -7.12
N ASP A 201 -14.14 18.51 -7.37
CA ASP A 201 -14.38 19.96 -7.47
C ASP A 201 -15.27 20.30 -8.69
N GLN A 202 -15.13 19.56 -9.81
CA GLN A 202 -16.06 19.66 -10.94
C GLN A 202 -17.47 19.16 -10.58
N TYR A 203 -17.60 18.04 -9.86
CA TYR A 203 -18.89 17.55 -9.34
C TYR A 203 -19.53 18.55 -8.35
N LYS A 204 -18.73 19.25 -7.54
CA LYS A 204 -19.22 20.30 -6.64
C LYS A 204 -19.80 21.49 -7.41
N GLN A 205 -19.27 21.80 -8.59
CA GLN A 205 -19.90 22.76 -9.50
C GLN A 205 -21.20 22.20 -10.09
N ALA A 206 -21.28 20.90 -10.36
CA ALA A 206 -22.54 20.26 -10.79
C ALA A 206 -23.66 20.36 -9.73
N PHE A 207 -23.29 20.40 -8.45
CA PHE A 207 -24.21 20.63 -7.32
C PHE A 207 -24.86 22.03 -7.36
N ASN A 208 -24.23 23.03 -8.00
CA ASN A 208 -24.86 24.32 -8.23
C ASN A 208 -26.03 24.25 -9.24
N PHE A 209 -26.03 23.27 -10.17
CA PHE A 209 -27.17 23.06 -11.08
C PHE A 209 -28.38 22.46 -10.38
N ILE A 210 -28.16 21.66 -9.34
CA ILE A 210 -29.24 21.17 -8.46
C ILE A 210 -29.88 22.37 -7.74
N GLY A 211 -29.06 23.28 -7.21
CA GLY A 211 -29.54 24.53 -6.61
C GLY A 211 -30.28 25.44 -7.60
N LEU A 212 -29.80 25.56 -8.85
CA LEU A 212 -30.49 26.31 -9.91
C LEU A 212 -31.82 25.66 -10.30
N TYR A 213 -31.86 24.33 -10.39
CA TYR A 213 -33.10 23.60 -10.67
C TYR A 213 -34.13 23.84 -9.56
N ASP A 214 -33.74 23.78 -8.30
CA ASP A 214 -34.62 24.07 -7.17
C ASP A 214 -35.08 25.53 -7.15
N GLY A 215 -34.18 26.47 -7.49
CA GLY A 215 -34.51 27.87 -7.69
C GLY A 215 -35.59 28.08 -8.76
N PHE A 216 -35.41 27.52 -9.96
CA PHE A 216 -36.40 27.60 -11.04
C PHE A 216 -37.71 26.87 -10.71
N ASN A 217 -37.65 25.73 -10.02
CA ASN A 217 -38.82 24.99 -9.57
C ASN A 217 -39.67 25.79 -8.58
N SER A 218 -39.03 26.46 -7.61
CA SER A 218 -39.72 27.34 -6.66
C SER A 218 -40.39 28.53 -7.36
N LEU A 219 -39.73 29.12 -8.37
CA LEU A 219 -40.26 30.24 -9.14
C LEU A 219 -41.44 29.80 -10.04
N ALA A 220 -41.35 28.62 -10.66
CA ALA A 220 -42.43 28.03 -11.44
C ALA A 220 -43.67 27.76 -10.56
N ASN A 221 -43.49 27.21 -9.36
CA ASN A 221 -44.60 26.97 -8.44
C ASN A 221 -45.30 28.27 -8.02
N LYS A 222 -44.54 29.34 -7.72
CA LYS A 222 -45.11 30.67 -7.43
C LYS A 222 -45.90 31.22 -8.62
N LYS A 223 -45.40 31.09 -9.86
CA LYS A 223 -46.12 31.54 -11.06
C LYS A 223 -47.36 30.71 -11.37
N ARG A 224 -47.36 29.40 -11.10
CA ARG A 224 -48.56 28.54 -11.24
C ARG A 224 -49.68 28.98 -10.29
N LEU A 225 -49.34 29.32 -9.05
CA LEU A 225 -50.29 29.88 -8.09
C LEU A 225 -50.90 31.19 -8.61
N MET A 226 -50.05 32.12 -9.09
CA MET A 226 -50.53 33.37 -9.67
C MET A 226 -51.41 33.15 -10.90
N ALA A 227 -51.07 32.21 -11.78
CA ALA A 227 -51.88 31.86 -12.94
C ALA A 227 -53.28 31.36 -12.52
N TRP A 228 -53.35 30.53 -11.48
CA TRP A 228 -54.61 30.02 -10.96
C TRP A 228 -55.48 31.15 -10.39
N LEU A 229 -54.89 32.10 -9.66
CA LEU A 229 -55.60 33.30 -9.20
C LEU A 229 -56.15 34.15 -10.36
N HIS A 230 -55.39 34.29 -11.46
CA HIS A 230 -55.86 35.00 -12.65
C HIS A 230 -57.00 34.26 -13.36
N VAL A 231 -56.96 32.93 -13.41
CA VAL A 231 -58.07 32.10 -13.94
C VAL A 231 -59.31 32.28 -13.08
N ALA A 232 -59.18 32.23 -11.74
CA ALA A 232 -60.29 32.48 -10.83
C ALA A 232 -60.86 33.90 -11.02
N GLY A 233 -60.00 34.92 -11.13
CA GLY A 233 -60.43 36.30 -11.42
C GLY A 233 -61.17 36.43 -12.75
N LEU A 234 -60.72 35.73 -13.80
CA LEU A 234 -61.39 35.72 -15.10
C LEU A 234 -62.79 35.09 -15.03
N LEU A 235 -62.96 34.02 -14.25
CA LEU A 235 -64.26 33.40 -14.00
C LEU A 235 -65.21 34.33 -13.24
N ILE A 236 -64.70 35.07 -12.24
CA ILE A 236 -65.50 36.05 -11.48
C ILE A 236 -65.96 37.17 -12.41
N ILE A 237 -65.04 37.80 -13.15
CA ILE A 237 -65.38 38.89 -14.09
C ILE A 237 -66.36 38.39 -15.15
N GLY A 238 -66.11 37.22 -15.75
CA GLY A 238 -67.01 36.63 -16.75
C GLY A 238 -68.42 36.36 -16.20
N THR A 239 -68.52 35.90 -14.96
CA THR A 239 -69.82 35.69 -14.30
C THR A 239 -70.52 37.03 -14.03
N CYS A 240 -69.79 38.03 -13.55
CA CYS A 240 -70.32 39.39 -13.34
C CYS A 240 -70.81 40.05 -14.63
N MET A 241 -70.21 39.73 -15.78
CA MET A 241 -70.65 40.26 -17.08
C MET A 241 -71.97 39.64 -17.55
N LEU A 242 -72.21 38.36 -17.22
CA LEU A 242 -73.45 37.68 -17.59
C LEU A 242 -74.62 38.03 -16.67
N LEU A 243 -74.33 38.47 -15.43
CA LEU A 243 -75.32 38.69 -14.37
C LEU A 243 -76.38 39.77 -14.71
N PRO A 244 -76.04 40.95 -15.25
CA PRO A 244 -77.05 41.94 -15.64
C PRO A 244 -78.00 41.44 -16.72
N ALA A 245 -77.48 40.72 -17.72
CA ALA A 245 -78.27 40.17 -18.83
C ALA A 245 -79.22 39.06 -18.37
N THR A 246 -78.75 38.16 -17.49
CA THR A 246 -79.57 37.06 -16.96
C THR A 246 -80.64 37.55 -15.98
N LEU A 247 -80.33 38.54 -15.12
CA LEU A 247 -81.31 39.15 -14.23
C LEU A 247 -82.41 39.87 -15.03
N LYS A 248 -82.04 40.64 -16.06
CA LYS A 248 -83.02 41.31 -16.93
C LYS A 248 -83.91 40.31 -17.67
N LEU A 249 -83.34 39.20 -18.17
CA LEU A 249 -84.10 38.15 -18.83
C LEU A 249 -85.07 37.46 -17.85
N TYR A 250 -84.63 37.18 -16.62
CA TYR A 250 -85.46 36.60 -15.58
C TYR A 250 -86.65 37.49 -15.22
N TYR A 251 -86.39 38.78 -14.95
CA TYR A 251 -87.46 39.75 -14.67
C TYR A 251 -88.46 39.87 -15.83
N LEU A 252 -87.99 39.82 -17.09
CA LEU A 252 -88.85 39.89 -18.27
C LEU A 252 -89.80 38.68 -18.38
N ILE A 253 -89.32 37.49 -18.03
CA ILE A 253 -90.12 36.25 -18.06
C ILE A 253 -91.13 36.23 -16.90
N GLU A 254 -90.74 36.64 -15.69
CA GLU A 254 -91.59 36.57 -14.50
C GLU A 254 -92.69 37.63 -14.47
N SER A 255 -92.40 38.87 -14.90
CA SER A 255 -93.34 39.99 -14.82
C SER A 255 -94.48 39.93 -15.85
N GLY A 256 -94.34 39.17 -16.94
CA GLY A 256 -95.38 39.05 -17.98
C GLY A 256 -95.75 40.34 -18.71
N GLU A 257 -95.13 41.48 -18.36
CA GLU A 257 -95.37 42.79 -18.96
C GLU A 257 -94.54 42.97 -20.22
N TYR A 258 -94.99 42.34 -21.30
CA TYR A 258 -94.54 42.71 -22.62
C TYR A 258 -95.05 44.14 -22.92
N LEU A 259 -94.17 45.14 -22.74
CA LEU A 259 -94.29 46.49 -23.30
C LEU A 259 -95.18 47.51 -22.55
N LYS A 260 -94.96 47.73 -21.25
CA LYS A 260 -95.40 48.98 -20.55
C LYS A 260 -94.27 49.74 -19.85
N ALA A 261 -93.02 49.44 -20.18
CA ALA A 261 -91.88 50.10 -19.58
C ALA A 261 -91.54 51.39 -20.37
N ASP A 262 -91.43 52.52 -19.67
CA ASP A 262 -91.12 53.83 -20.24
C ASP A 262 -89.84 53.74 -21.10
N LEU A 263 -89.96 53.97 -22.41
CA LEU A 263 -88.91 53.70 -23.39
C LEU A 263 -87.63 54.47 -23.05
N THR A 264 -87.78 55.69 -22.52
CA THR A 264 -86.68 56.58 -22.15
C THR A 264 -85.86 56.04 -20.99
N ILE A 265 -86.53 55.52 -19.94
CA ILE A 265 -85.88 54.98 -18.74
C ILE A 265 -85.11 53.69 -19.10
N ASN A 266 -85.68 52.84 -19.96
CA ASN A 266 -85.03 51.62 -20.43
C ASN A 266 -83.77 51.88 -21.27
N ILE A 267 -83.81 52.89 -22.13
CA ILE A 267 -82.66 53.27 -22.96
C ILE A 267 -81.52 53.80 -22.07
N GLN A 268 -81.83 54.67 -21.09
CA GLN A 268 -80.83 55.20 -20.17
C GLN A 268 -80.17 54.10 -19.31
N LEU A 269 -80.97 53.14 -18.82
CA LEU A 269 -80.47 52.01 -18.05
C LEU A 269 -79.64 51.04 -18.92
N LEU A 270 -80.05 50.83 -20.17
CA LEU A 270 -79.29 50.02 -21.13
C LEU A 270 -77.93 50.64 -21.45
N ILE A 271 -77.86 51.96 -21.64
CA ILE A 271 -76.59 52.69 -21.85
C ILE A 271 -75.68 52.57 -20.62
N SER A 272 -76.26 52.65 -19.42
CA SER A 272 -75.51 52.52 -18.16
C SER A 272 -74.95 51.10 -17.95
N ILE A 273 -75.75 50.06 -18.27
CA ILE A 273 -75.28 48.66 -18.27
C ILE A 273 -74.19 48.46 -19.31
N ALA A 274 -74.37 48.97 -20.52
CA ALA A 274 -73.38 48.86 -21.60
C ALA A 274 -72.03 49.52 -21.21
N ALA A 275 -72.06 50.65 -20.49
CA ALA A 275 -70.84 51.29 -19.99
C ALA A 275 -70.10 50.42 -18.95
N ILE A 276 -70.83 49.78 -18.04
CA ILE A 276 -70.25 48.86 -17.04
C ILE A 276 -69.74 47.58 -17.72
N GLU A 277 -70.47 47.03 -18.69
CA GLU A 277 -70.03 45.87 -19.48
C GLU A 277 -68.76 46.17 -20.27
N LEU A 278 -68.64 47.35 -20.88
CA LEU A 278 -67.44 47.79 -21.59
C LEU A 278 -66.23 47.90 -20.63
N LEU A 279 -66.44 48.42 -19.42
CA LEU A 279 -65.41 48.48 -18.39
C LEU A 279 -64.98 47.08 -17.93
N LEU A 280 -65.93 46.16 -17.73
CA LEU A 280 -65.63 44.77 -17.38
C LEU A 280 -64.92 44.04 -18.51
N LEU A 281 -65.26 44.30 -19.79
CA LEU A 281 -64.56 43.78 -20.96
C LEU A 281 -63.10 44.24 -20.98
N TYR A 282 -62.85 45.50 -20.64
CA TYR A 282 -61.51 46.03 -20.53
C TYR A 282 -60.69 45.28 -19.48
N PHE A 283 -61.21 45.13 -18.25
CA PHE A 283 -60.51 44.39 -17.20
C PHE A 283 -60.35 42.91 -17.52
N PHE A 284 -61.36 42.28 -18.13
CA PHE A 284 -61.29 40.91 -18.63
C PHE A 284 -60.12 40.73 -19.61
N ARG A 285 -59.98 41.65 -20.57
CA ARG A 285 -58.87 41.66 -21.53
C ARG A 285 -57.51 41.83 -20.85
N VAL A 286 -57.41 42.74 -19.89
CA VAL A 286 -56.17 42.99 -19.13
C VAL A 286 -55.75 41.75 -18.34
N VAL A 287 -56.67 41.12 -17.62
CA VAL A 287 -56.41 39.88 -16.85
C VAL A 287 -56.05 38.72 -17.77
N LEU A 288 -56.75 38.59 -18.91
CA LEU A 288 -56.44 37.56 -19.91
C LEU A 288 -55.04 37.75 -20.51
N GLN A 289 -54.63 38.98 -20.80
CA GLN A 289 -53.29 39.29 -21.32
C GLN A 289 -52.21 39.00 -20.27
N SER A 290 -52.44 39.32 -19.00
CA SER A 290 -51.56 38.94 -17.88
C SER A 290 -51.43 37.41 -17.77
N LEU A 291 -52.54 36.66 -17.89
CA LEU A 291 -52.51 35.20 -17.85
C LEU A 291 -51.69 34.59 -19.01
N LYS A 292 -51.82 35.12 -20.23
CA LYS A 292 -50.99 34.70 -21.37
C LYS A 292 -49.50 34.96 -21.10
N SER A 293 -49.16 36.14 -20.56
CA SER A 293 -47.79 36.47 -20.15
C SER A 293 -47.24 35.50 -19.10
N ILE A 294 -48.01 35.17 -18.06
CA ILE A 294 -47.60 34.21 -17.02
C ILE A 294 -47.39 32.81 -17.61
N ARG A 295 -48.24 32.37 -18.55
CA ARG A 295 -48.09 31.09 -19.25
C ARG A 295 -46.82 31.03 -20.09
N GLY A 296 -46.52 32.08 -20.85
CA GLY A 296 -45.25 32.19 -21.60
C GLY A 296 -44.03 32.11 -20.69
N GLN A 297 -44.07 32.78 -19.53
CA GLN A 297 -42.99 32.72 -18.55
C GLN A 297 -42.85 31.33 -17.90
N LEU A 298 -43.95 30.61 -17.68
CA LEU A 298 -43.92 29.23 -17.18
C LEU A 298 -43.29 28.27 -18.19
N LEU A 299 -43.60 28.42 -19.47
CA LEU A 299 -43.00 27.60 -20.54
C LEU A 299 -41.47 27.79 -20.59
N GLN A 300 -40.99 29.04 -20.47
CA GLN A 300 -39.57 29.35 -20.41
C GLN A 300 -38.88 28.77 -19.15
N LEU A 301 -39.56 28.76 -18.00
CA LEU A 301 -39.03 28.17 -16.77
C LEU A 301 -38.99 26.64 -16.84
N ASP A 302 -40.02 25.99 -17.39
CA ASP A 302 -40.05 24.53 -17.51
C ASP A 302 -38.99 24.02 -18.51
N LEU A 303 -38.65 24.81 -19.54
CA LEU A 303 -37.50 24.54 -20.41
C LEU A 303 -36.18 24.55 -19.63
N ARG A 304 -35.89 25.63 -18.87
CA ARG A 304 -34.65 25.73 -18.07
C ARG A 304 -34.53 24.63 -17.03
N ARG A 305 -35.65 24.26 -16.40
CA ARG A 305 -35.71 23.12 -15.46
C ARG A 305 -35.38 21.80 -16.12
N SER A 306 -35.92 21.55 -17.32
CA SER A 306 -35.66 20.32 -18.07
C SER A 306 -34.19 20.21 -18.46
N ILE A 307 -33.59 21.33 -18.86
CA ILE A 307 -32.17 21.42 -19.21
C ILE A 307 -31.28 21.21 -17.97
N CYS A 308 -31.58 21.86 -16.84
CA CYS A 308 -30.83 21.65 -15.59
C CYS A 308 -30.97 20.22 -15.03
N ARG A 309 -32.06 19.50 -15.31
CA ARG A 309 -32.18 18.07 -14.95
C ARG A 309 -31.33 17.17 -15.84
N PHE A 310 -31.21 17.51 -17.13
CA PHE A 310 -30.46 16.72 -18.10
C PHE A 310 -28.94 16.95 -18.06
N ILE A 311 -28.50 18.10 -17.52
CA ILE A 311 -27.07 18.45 -17.48
C ILE A 311 -26.25 17.48 -16.63
N GLN A 312 -26.84 16.84 -15.60
CA GLN A 312 -26.11 15.90 -14.76
C GLN A 312 -25.64 14.67 -15.55
N SER A 313 -26.50 14.11 -16.42
CA SER A 313 -26.13 13.04 -17.35
C SER A 313 -25.28 13.51 -18.53
N TYR A 314 -25.38 14.79 -18.93
CA TYR A 314 -24.63 15.32 -20.07
C TYR A 314 -23.23 15.82 -19.69
N ALA A 315 -23.01 16.31 -18.47
CA ALA A 315 -21.70 16.73 -17.98
C ALA A 315 -20.72 15.56 -17.91
N GLU A 316 -21.21 14.38 -17.53
CA GLU A 316 -20.45 13.13 -17.58
C GLU A 316 -20.02 12.80 -19.03
N TYR A 317 -20.93 12.92 -20.01
CA TYR A 317 -20.66 12.65 -21.42
C TYR A 317 -19.80 13.74 -22.13
N ALA A 318 -19.99 15.02 -21.81
CA ALA A 318 -19.26 16.13 -22.43
C ALA A 318 -17.79 16.20 -21.96
N SER A 319 -17.50 15.70 -20.75
CA SER A 319 -16.14 15.54 -20.25
C SER A 319 -15.30 14.58 -21.11
N GLU A 320 -15.95 13.63 -21.79
CA GLU A 320 -15.30 12.71 -22.73
C GLU A 320 -15.05 13.33 -24.12
N ILE A 321 -15.80 14.37 -24.52
CA ILE A 321 -15.83 14.89 -25.92
C ILE A 321 -15.16 16.28 -26.06
N ASN A 322 -14.74 16.93 -24.97
CA ASN A 322 -13.88 18.13 -24.98
C ASN A 322 -14.41 19.33 -25.81
N ASN A 323 -15.74 19.49 -25.91
CA ASN A 323 -16.36 20.46 -26.83
C ASN A 323 -16.91 21.70 -26.10
N THR A 324 -16.01 22.62 -25.76
CA THR A 324 -16.26 23.88 -25.02
C THR A 324 -17.30 24.81 -25.65
N GLN A 325 -17.54 24.73 -26.96
CA GLN A 325 -18.55 25.55 -27.64
C GLN A 325 -19.99 25.20 -27.24
N ILE A 326 -20.27 23.94 -26.88
CA ILE A 326 -21.63 23.49 -26.53
C ILE A 326 -21.99 23.99 -25.12
N LEU A 327 -21.03 24.02 -24.22
CA LEU A 327 -21.20 24.54 -22.85
C LEU A 327 -21.50 26.05 -22.86
N ALA A 328 -20.83 26.83 -23.71
CA ALA A 328 -21.10 28.26 -23.86
C ALA A 328 -22.52 28.54 -24.42
N ARG A 329 -23.02 27.70 -25.34
CA ARG A 329 -24.39 27.81 -25.85
C ARG A 329 -25.44 27.40 -24.82
N PHE A 330 -25.13 26.41 -23.98
CA PHE A 330 -25.96 26.01 -22.84
C PHE A 330 -26.07 27.14 -21.81
N GLU A 331 -24.95 27.75 -21.44
CA GLU A 331 -24.89 28.83 -20.47
C GLU A 331 -25.73 30.04 -20.93
N ALA A 332 -25.59 30.43 -22.20
CA ALA A 332 -26.40 31.48 -22.82
C ALA A 332 -27.90 31.19 -22.75
N LEU A 333 -28.31 29.92 -22.85
CA LEU A 333 -29.72 29.53 -22.85
C LEU A 333 -30.32 29.50 -21.43
N ILE A 334 -29.55 29.06 -20.43
CA ILE A 334 -29.95 29.09 -19.01
C ILE A 334 -30.05 30.53 -18.47
N PHE A 335 -29.10 31.39 -18.83
CA PHE A 335 -29.02 32.77 -18.33
C PHE A 335 -29.68 33.81 -19.24
N SER A 336 -30.36 33.38 -20.32
CA SER A 336 -31.16 34.27 -21.16
C SER A 336 -32.23 35.02 -20.32
N GLY A 337 -32.58 36.24 -20.71
CA GLY A 337 -33.65 37.00 -20.04
C GLY A 337 -35.01 36.30 -20.14
N ILE A 338 -35.84 36.39 -19.10
CA ILE A 338 -37.22 35.89 -19.13
C ILE A 338 -38.08 36.97 -19.79
N VAL A 339 -38.50 36.74 -21.03
CA VAL A 339 -39.29 37.73 -21.79
C VAL A 339 -40.77 37.54 -21.49
N ALA A 340 -41.48 38.64 -21.24
CA ALA A 340 -42.88 38.63 -20.78
C ALA A 340 -43.93 38.51 -21.91
N GLN A 341 -43.55 38.50 -23.19
CA GLN A 341 -44.48 38.50 -24.32
C GLN A 341 -44.24 37.28 -25.22
N GLU A 342 -45.33 36.56 -25.58
CA GLU A 342 -45.32 35.37 -26.46
C GLU A 342 -44.83 35.70 -27.88
N ASP A 343 -44.96 36.95 -28.35
CA ASP A 343 -44.64 37.33 -29.74
C ASP A 343 -43.14 37.54 -30.00
N ASN A 344 -42.29 37.53 -28.97
CA ASN A 344 -40.84 37.64 -29.08
C ASN A 344 -40.16 36.50 -28.31
N ILE A 345 -40.52 35.26 -28.66
CA ILE A 345 -39.66 34.13 -28.33
C ILE A 345 -38.39 34.28 -29.20
N PRO A 346 -37.21 34.53 -28.61
CA PRO A 346 -36.00 34.74 -29.41
C PRO A 346 -35.71 33.48 -30.24
N SER A 347 -35.26 33.65 -31.49
CA SER A 347 -34.96 32.57 -32.45
C SER A 347 -33.90 31.55 -31.96
N THR A 348 -33.37 31.72 -30.76
CA THR A 348 -32.71 30.69 -29.96
C THR A 348 -33.59 29.47 -29.69
N PHE A 349 -34.92 29.59 -29.76
CA PHE A 349 -35.87 28.48 -29.66
C PHE A 349 -35.84 27.55 -30.90
N ASP A 350 -35.51 28.05 -32.09
CA ASP A 350 -35.30 27.23 -33.30
C ASP A 350 -33.98 26.45 -33.27
N GLY A 351 -33.04 26.83 -32.38
CA GLY A 351 -31.81 26.07 -32.13
C GLY A 351 -32.04 24.69 -31.49
N ILE A 352 -33.25 24.42 -30.98
CA ILE A 352 -33.63 23.13 -30.39
C ILE A 352 -33.71 22.03 -31.45
N GLU A 353 -34.10 22.34 -32.70
CA GLU A 353 -34.16 21.34 -33.77
C GLU A 353 -32.76 20.76 -34.08
N HIS A 354 -31.71 21.56 -33.88
CA HIS A 354 -30.33 21.13 -33.99
C HIS A 354 -29.88 20.27 -32.81
N ILE A 355 -30.39 20.52 -31.59
CA ILE A 355 -30.09 19.71 -30.41
C ILE A 355 -30.82 18.37 -30.48
N THR A 356 -32.06 18.32 -30.96
CA THR A 356 -32.79 17.06 -31.19
C THR A 356 -32.11 16.20 -32.25
N LYS A 357 -31.60 16.80 -33.35
CA LYS A 357 -30.78 16.10 -34.36
C LYS A 357 -29.45 15.57 -33.79
N LEU A 358 -28.84 16.28 -32.83
CA LEU A 358 -27.67 15.81 -32.09
C LEU A 358 -28.01 14.66 -31.12
N ILE A 359 -29.13 14.73 -30.42
CA ILE A 359 -29.64 13.66 -29.54
C ILE A 359 -29.95 12.38 -30.34
N ASP A 360 -30.54 12.51 -31.53
CA ASP A 360 -30.79 11.37 -32.42
C ASP A 360 -29.50 10.75 -32.99
N SER A 361 -28.44 11.55 -33.18
CA SER A 361 -27.13 11.03 -33.59
C SER A 361 -26.40 10.24 -32.48
N VAL A 362 -26.77 10.48 -31.21
CA VAL A 362 -26.23 9.77 -30.03
C VAL A 362 -26.98 8.46 -29.76
N ARG A 363 -28.18 8.28 -30.34
CA ARG A 363 -29.01 7.06 -30.16
C ARG A 363 -28.71 5.95 -31.19
N ARG A 364 -27.74 6.15 -32.09
CA ARG A 364 -27.32 5.15 -33.09
C ARG A 364 -26.03 4.46 -32.71
#